data_AF-A0A0U2L5W6-F1
#
_entry.id   AF-A0A0U2L5W6-F1
#
_cell.length_a   1.000
_cell.length_b   1.000
_cell.length_c   1.000
_cell.angle_alpha   90.00
_cell.angle_beta   90.00
_cell.angle_gamma   90.00
#
_symmetry.space_group_name_H-M   'P 1'
#
loop_
_entity.id
_entity.type
_entity.pdbx_description
1 polymer ?
#
loop_
_entity_poly.entity_id
_entity_poly.type
_entity_poly.pdbx_seq_one_letter_code
_entity_poly.pdbx_strand_id
1 'polypeptide(L)'
;MRVYALYYITACLCVSQMLGAKLGDEKELEKRYDRTCYLDLVDIHSRIKVTTPIPNMGEVSYCIWMKSTSRNDGCLISYAVPGDANELLLYDYDNLKIYINDHYTQTTGVSVNDGICHQICFTWTSTTGHYKLYVDGVVVADGTKAQGVTLQGGGSLYLGQEQDSVGGSFDTNQAFIGQITKFNMWGRVLSAQEISAQPDKGDIYTWAYSTLSMTGTEIKRLLDICDGGAVKCDPHFTTLDGRHYSHQGVCWYTLVKDCSDVKPDFKIIAKFEPRDDNTSGEIKTRVVAINITVGDEYANVDRLDIVTGKTNSLSKSEIIQALKTEEKIILSFTLGNTVFKVDWTLRKHIFTIDISGSDYRGKLCGLLGNYNGDTHDDFQKPDGTIADNVSDFGESWKVLGTSC
;
A
#
# COMPACT_ATOMS: atom_id res chain seq x y z
N MET A 1 -18.50 14.59 29.07
CA MET A 1 -19.03 14.57 27.68
C MET A 1 -18.90 15.93 26.96
N ARG A 2 -17.82 16.70 27.20
CA ARG A 2 -17.59 18.04 26.60
C ARG A 2 -16.11 18.37 26.31
N VAL A 3 -15.25 17.35 26.16
CA VAL A 3 -13.80 17.56 25.89
C VAL A 3 -13.37 17.03 24.51
N TYR A 4 -14.12 16.08 23.92
CA TYR A 4 -13.83 15.55 22.57
C TYR A 4 -14.27 16.47 21.41
N ALA A 5 -15.14 17.46 21.66
CA ALA A 5 -15.62 18.37 20.62
C ALA A 5 -14.62 19.50 20.29
N LEU A 6 -13.69 19.84 21.19
CA LEU A 6 -12.70 20.89 20.91
C LEU A 6 -11.55 20.41 20.04
N TYR A 7 -11.12 19.14 20.15
CA TYR A 7 -10.03 18.61 19.32
C TYR A 7 -10.40 18.50 17.84
N TYR A 8 -11.66 18.20 17.55
CA TYR A 8 -12.20 18.15 16.18
C TYR A 8 -12.17 19.51 15.48
N ILE A 9 -12.41 20.60 16.22
CA ILE A 9 -12.42 21.96 15.69
C ILE A 9 -11.00 22.50 15.50
N THR A 10 -10.06 22.16 16.39
CA THR A 10 -8.66 22.64 16.28
C THR A 10 -7.90 22.01 15.11
N ALA A 11 -8.17 20.74 14.77
CA ALA A 11 -7.57 20.09 13.60
C ALA A 11 -8.10 20.69 12.28
N CYS A 12 -9.41 20.96 12.19
CA CYS A 12 -10.01 21.63 11.03
C CYS A 12 -9.50 23.07 10.85
N LEU A 13 -9.27 23.81 11.94
CA LEU A 13 -8.75 25.19 11.87
C LEU A 13 -7.30 25.27 11.38
N CYS A 14 -6.47 24.25 11.64
CA CYS A 14 -5.09 24.22 11.16
C CYS A 14 -4.99 24.00 9.64
N VAL A 15 -5.92 23.21 9.07
CA VAL A 15 -6.04 23.00 7.62
C VAL A 15 -6.67 24.21 6.91
N SER A 16 -7.63 24.89 7.56
CA SER A 16 -8.29 26.09 7.03
C SER A 16 -7.31 27.27 6.82
N GLN A 17 -6.29 27.41 7.68
CA GLN A 17 -5.27 28.46 7.53
C GLN A 17 -4.24 28.18 6.42
N MET A 18 -4.07 26.92 5.99
CA MET A 18 -3.09 26.56 4.96
C MET A 18 -3.64 26.52 3.53
N LEU A 19 -4.97 26.49 3.32
CA LEU A 19 -5.57 26.27 1.98
C LEU A 19 -6.49 27.38 1.46
N GLY A 20 -6.66 28.50 2.15
CA GLY A 20 -7.39 29.67 1.61
C GLY A 20 -8.86 29.40 1.23
N ALA A 21 -9.48 28.37 1.80
CA ALA A 21 -10.84 27.95 1.52
C ALA A 21 -11.84 28.83 2.30
N LYS A 22 -12.89 29.33 1.62
CA LYS A 22 -13.95 30.14 2.25
C LYS A 22 -14.85 29.23 3.10
N LEU A 23 -15.50 29.81 4.11
CA LEU A 23 -16.38 29.18 5.12
C LEU A 23 -17.51 28.23 4.62
N GLY A 24 -17.67 28.02 3.30
CA GLY A 24 -18.57 27.02 2.71
C GLY A 24 -17.94 25.64 2.46
N ASP A 25 -16.61 25.49 2.63
CA ASP A 25 -15.83 24.30 2.24
C ASP A 25 -15.69 23.21 3.33
N GLU A 26 -16.17 23.42 4.56
CA GLU A 26 -15.98 22.45 5.66
C GLU A 26 -16.56 21.06 5.35
N LYS A 27 -17.73 20.99 4.71
CA LYS A 27 -18.36 19.70 4.33
C LYS A 27 -17.61 18.97 3.21
N GLU A 28 -16.94 19.68 2.31
CA GLU A 28 -16.15 19.07 1.24
C GLU A 28 -14.74 18.67 1.73
N LEU A 29 -14.20 19.42 2.69
CA LEU A 29 -12.97 19.09 3.41
C LEU A 29 -13.15 17.86 4.31
N GLU A 30 -14.24 17.76 5.07
CA GLU A 30 -14.58 16.56 5.86
C GLU A 30 -14.73 15.33 4.95
N LYS A 31 -15.38 15.47 3.79
CA LYS A 31 -15.50 14.39 2.80
C LYS A 31 -14.14 13.99 2.20
N ARG A 32 -13.20 14.91 1.98
CA ARG A 32 -11.83 14.58 1.55
C ARG A 32 -11.04 13.88 2.65
N TYR A 33 -11.17 14.35 3.88
CA TYR A 33 -10.50 13.81 5.07
C TYR A 33 -10.93 12.36 5.37
N ASP A 34 -12.21 12.05 5.20
CA ASP A 34 -12.75 10.70 5.42
C ASP A 34 -12.27 9.67 4.37
N ARG A 35 -11.88 10.13 3.18
CA ARG A 35 -11.40 9.28 2.07
C ARG A 35 -9.91 8.93 2.14
N THR A 36 -9.13 9.62 2.98
CA THR A 36 -7.67 9.43 3.11
C THR A 36 -7.25 8.69 4.39
N CYS A 37 -8.22 8.18 5.17
CA CYS A 37 -7.95 7.42 6.39
C CYS A 37 -8.04 5.91 6.12
N TYR A 38 -7.42 5.06 6.95
CA TYR A 38 -7.69 3.62 6.97
C TYR A 38 -8.26 3.14 8.31
N LEU A 39 -8.84 1.94 8.29
CA LEU A 39 -9.26 1.19 9.46
C LEU A 39 -8.26 0.07 9.75
N ASP A 40 -7.72 0.07 10.96
CA ASP A 40 -6.81 -0.94 11.49
C ASP A 40 -7.64 -1.97 12.27
N LEU A 41 -7.84 -3.15 11.69
CA LEU A 41 -8.53 -4.29 12.29
C LEU A 41 -7.47 -5.12 13.01
N VAL A 42 -7.27 -4.80 14.29
CA VAL A 42 -6.18 -5.34 15.10
C VAL A 42 -6.52 -6.70 15.75
N ASP A 43 -7.77 -7.13 15.67
CA ASP A 43 -8.21 -8.43 16.20
C ASP A 43 -9.38 -9.06 15.42
N ILE A 44 -9.69 -10.29 15.82
CA ILE A 44 -10.75 -11.15 15.31
C ILE A 44 -12.18 -10.71 15.66
N HIS A 45 -12.36 -9.67 16.49
CA HIS A 45 -13.66 -9.20 16.97
C HIS A 45 -14.12 -7.90 16.31
N SER A 46 -13.23 -7.25 15.55
CA SER A 46 -13.50 -6.08 14.73
C SER A 46 -14.59 -6.35 13.69
N ARG A 47 -15.65 -5.55 13.67
CA ARG A 47 -16.85 -5.68 12.83
C ARG A 47 -17.20 -4.34 12.19
N ILE A 48 -17.04 -4.25 10.88
CA ILE A 48 -17.38 -3.05 10.12
C ILE A 48 -18.60 -3.32 9.25
N LYS A 49 -19.77 -2.83 9.69
CA LYS A 49 -21.00 -2.90 8.91
C LYS A 49 -21.17 -1.67 8.05
N VAL A 50 -21.40 -1.86 6.75
CA VAL A 50 -21.87 -0.79 5.86
C VAL A 50 -23.35 -0.56 6.12
N THR A 51 -23.73 0.68 6.44
CA THR A 51 -25.12 1.04 6.80
C THR A 51 -25.96 1.43 5.60
N THR A 52 -25.33 1.70 4.46
CA THR A 52 -26.01 1.97 3.18
C THR A 52 -26.73 0.71 2.69
N PRO A 53 -28.05 0.77 2.45
CA PRO A 53 -28.80 -0.39 1.94
C PRO A 53 -28.33 -0.81 0.56
N ILE A 54 -28.13 -2.12 0.38
CA ILE A 54 -27.73 -2.71 -0.90
C ILE A 54 -29.00 -3.07 -1.71
N PRO A 55 -29.13 -2.63 -2.97
CA PRO A 55 -30.27 -2.95 -3.83
C PRO A 55 -30.13 -4.35 -4.44
N ASN A 56 -31.18 -4.81 -5.14
CA ASN A 56 -31.04 -5.97 -6.04
C ASN A 56 -30.06 -5.63 -7.17
N MET A 57 -29.18 -6.55 -7.53
CA MET A 57 -28.12 -6.33 -8.52
C MET A 57 -28.13 -7.42 -9.60
N GLY A 58 -28.28 -6.99 -10.85
CA GLY A 58 -27.97 -7.83 -12.03
C GLY A 58 -26.50 -7.74 -12.44
N GLU A 59 -25.79 -6.71 -11.98
CA GLU A 59 -24.36 -6.51 -12.18
C GLU A 59 -23.78 -5.84 -10.94
N VAL A 60 -22.51 -6.13 -10.66
CA VAL A 60 -21.81 -5.53 -9.54
C VAL A 60 -20.35 -5.34 -9.86
N SER A 61 -19.79 -4.22 -9.40
CA SER A 61 -18.35 -4.09 -9.19
C SER A 61 -18.09 -3.57 -7.79
N TYR A 62 -16.97 -3.94 -7.20
CA TYR A 62 -16.46 -3.28 -6.02
C TYR A 62 -14.94 -3.19 -6.05
N CYS A 63 -14.39 -2.24 -5.30
CA CYS A 63 -12.97 -2.11 -5.06
C CYS A 63 -12.74 -1.85 -3.57
N ILE A 64 -11.70 -2.45 -3.00
CA ILE A 64 -11.22 -2.23 -1.62
C ILE A 64 -9.70 -2.19 -1.61
N TRP A 65 -9.13 -1.34 -0.77
CA TRP A 65 -7.69 -1.36 -0.50
C TRP A 65 -7.42 -2.10 0.80
N MET A 66 -6.40 -2.96 0.81
CA MET A 66 -6.03 -3.74 1.98
C MET A 66 -4.53 -3.91 2.16
N LYS A 67 -4.09 -4.18 3.39
CA LYS A 67 -2.73 -4.60 3.75
C LYS A 67 -2.80 -5.55 4.93
N SER A 68 -2.18 -6.72 4.82
CA SER A 68 -2.15 -7.71 5.89
C SER A 68 -0.86 -8.52 5.84
N THR A 69 -0.44 -9.04 6.99
CA THR A 69 0.58 -10.10 7.09
C THR A 69 0.01 -11.35 7.77
N SER A 70 -1.30 -11.36 8.06
CA SER A 70 -1.94 -12.46 8.76
C SER A 70 -2.02 -13.69 7.86
N ARG A 71 -2.00 -14.87 8.45
CA ARG A 71 -1.98 -16.17 7.77
C ARG A 71 -3.23 -17.03 8.03
N ASN A 72 -4.21 -16.49 8.75
CA ASN A 72 -5.53 -17.12 8.78
C ASN A 72 -6.25 -16.83 7.45
N ASP A 73 -7.29 -17.60 7.16
CA ASP A 73 -8.08 -17.47 5.95
C ASP A 73 -8.60 -16.01 5.81
N GLY A 74 -9.35 -15.55 6.81
CA GLY A 74 -9.89 -14.20 6.84
C GLY A 74 -10.91 -13.89 5.74
N CYS A 75 -11.66 -12.79 5.89
CA CYS A 75 -12.72 -12.38 4.98
C CYS A 75 -12.65 -10.88 4.71
N LEU A 76 -12.45 -10.48 3.46
CA LEU A 76 -12.40 -9.06 3.10
C LEU A 76 -13.81 -8.44 3.06
N ILE A 77 -14.73 -9.12 2.36
CA ILE A 77 -16.09 -8.63 2.08
C ILE A 77 -17.06 -9.78 2.23
N SER A 78 -18.10 -9.60 3.04
CA SER A 78 -19.22 -10.53 3.18
C SER A 78 -20.55 -9.80 3.05
N TYR A 79 -21.36 -10.21 2.09
CA TYR A 79 -22.74 -9.79 1.94
C TYR A 79 -23.67 -11.00 2.08
N ALA A 80 -24.60 -10.91 3.03
CA ALA A 80 -25.55 -11.98 3.35
C ALA A 80 -26.98 -11.47 3.24
N VAL A 81 -27.88 -12.29 2.73
CA VAL A 81 -29.33 -12.02 2.61
C VAL A 81 -30.14 -13.11 3.32
N PRO A 82 -31.42 -12.87 3.65
CA PRO A 82 -32.24 -13.91 4.26
C PRO A 82 -32.31 -15.18 3.38
N GLY A 83 -31.71 -16.27 3.85
CA GLY A 83 -31.68 -17.56 3.15
C GLY A 83 -30.36 -17.88 2.45
N ASP A 84 -29.46 -16.91 2.28
CA ASP A 84 -28.11 -17.12 1.72
C ASP A 84 -27.08 -16.24 2.46
N ALA A 85 -26.17 -16.89 3.18
CA ALA A 85 -25.11 -16.21 3.92
C ALA A 85 -23.94 -15.78 3.00
N ASN A 86 -23.85 -16.39 1.82
CA ASN A 86 -22.77 -16.24 0.84
C ASN A 86 -23.26 -15.59 -0.46
N GLU A 87 -24.18 -14.62 -0.35
CA GLU A 87 -24.75 -13.91 -1.50
C GLU A 87 -23.64 -13.23 -2.34
N LEU A 88 -22.67 -12.59 -1.67
CA LEU A 88 -21.42 -12.13 -2.28
C LEU A 88 -20.30 -12.15 -1.25
N LEU A 89 -19.27 -12.97 -1.47
CA LEU A 89 -18.16 -13.17 -0.52
C LEU A 89 -16.81 -13.11 -1.22
N LEU A 90 -15.85 -12.42 -0.60
CA LEU A 90 -14.43 -12.53 -0.91
C LEU A 90 -13.67 -12.99 0.33
N TYR A 91 -13.31 -14.26 0.32
CA TYR A 91 -12.77 -15.01 1.43
C TYR A 91 -11.33 -15.46 1.15
N ASP A 92 -10.57 -15.77 2.20
CA ASP A 92 -9.24 -16.38 2.13
C ASP A 92 -8.20 -15.49 1.47
N TYR A 93 -7.72 -14.43 2.12
CA TYR A 93 -6.70 -13.54 1.51
C TYR A 93 -5.30 -14.17 1.40
N ASP A 94 -5.08 -15.37 1.95
CA ASP A 94 -3.89 -16.18 1.67
C ASP A 94 -4.09 -17.00 0.37
N ASN A 95 -5.35 -17.22 -0.06
CA ASN A 95 -5.68 -17.87 -1.32
C ASN A 95 -7.12 -17.55 -1.80
N LEU A 96 -7.31 -16.40 -2.45
CA LEU A 96 -8.62 -15.77 -2.63
C LEU A 96 -9.67 -16.73 -3.20
N LYS A 97 -10.87 -16.71 -2.60
CA LYS A 97 -12.06 -17.45 -3.00
C LYS A 97 -13.24 -16.49 -3.16
N ILE A 98 -13.99 -16.69 -4.24
CA ILE A 98 -15.11 -15.84 -4.63
C ILE A 98 -16.39 -16.65 -4.50
N TYR A 99 -17.40 -16.08 -3.83
CA TYR A 99 -18.78 -16.61 -3.82
C TYR A 99 -19.72 -15.59 -4.43
N ILE A 100 -20.66 -16.09 -5.24
CA ILE A 100 -21.70 -15.31 -5.91
C ILE A 100 -22.98 -16.14 -5.81
N ASN A 101 -23.93 -15.74 -4.96
CA ASN A 101 -25.18 -16.45 -4.69
C ASN A 101 -24.90 -17.93 -4.33
N ASP A 102 -24.05 -18.15 -3.32
CA ASP A 102 -23.55 -19.44 -2.82
C ASP A 102 -22.75 -20.31 -3.83
N HIS A 103 -22.65 -19.88 -5.09
CA HIS A 103 -21.75 -20.50 -6.05
C HIS A 103 -20.33 -20.01 -5.84
N TYR A 104 -19.41 -20.93 -5.55
CA TYR A 104 -18.02 -20.59 -5.30
C TYR A 104 -17.06 -21.02 -6.41
N THR A 105 -15.91 -20.36 -6.43
CA THR A 105 -14.73 -20.75 -7.21
C THR A 105 -13.85 -21.68 -6.38
N GLN A 106 -13.11 -22.57 -7.04
CA GLN A 106 -11.93 -23.12 -6.39
C GLN A 106 -10.95 -21.98 -6.06
N THR A 107 -10.00 -22.24 -5.18
CA THR A 107 -8.91 -21.33 -4.84
C THR A 107 -8.27 -20.71 -6.08
N THR A 108 -8.09 -19.39 -6.10
CA THR A 108 -7.48 -18.66 -7.22
C THR A 108 -5.97 -18.85 -7.31
N GLY A 109 -5.32 -19.29 -6.23
CA GLY A 109 -3.86 -19.34 -6.10
C GLY A 109 -3.23 -17.97 -5.82
N VAL A 110 -4.05 -16.97 -5.48
CA VAL A 110 -3.64 -15.58 -5.30
C VAL A 110 -3.67 -15.23 -3.82
N SER A 111 -2.51 -14.86 -3.27
CA SER A 111 -2.35 -14.35 -1.90
C SER A 111 -2.13 -12.84 -1.95
N VAL A 112 -2.72 -12.11 -1.01
CA VAL A 112 -2.62 -10.63 -0.92
C VAL A 112 -2.24 -10.16 0.50
N ASN A 113 -1.66 -11.07 1.29
CA ASN A 113 -1.24 -10.89 2.68
C ASN A 113 0.29 -10.87 2.84
N ASP A 114 0.99 -10.33 1.85
CA ASP A 114 2.45 -10.23 1.80
C ASP A 114 3.01 -9.02 2.58
N GLY A 115 2.14 -8.25 3.21
CA GLY A 115 2.50 -7.07 4.00
C GLY A 115 2.66 -5.80 3.18
N ILE A 116 2.32 -5.78 1.89
CA ILE A 116 2.18 -4.55 1.11
C ILE A 116 0.70 -4.21 0.83
N CYS A 117 0.48 -3.00 0.35
CA CYS A 117 -0.85 -2.48 0.08
C CYS A 117 -1.34 -2.99 -1.28
N HIS A 118 -2.54 -3.54 -1.34
CA HIS A 118 -3.16 -4.00 -2.58
C HIS A 118 -4.52 -3.35 -2.81
N GLN A 119 -4.80 -3.00 -4.06
CA GLN A 119 -6.14 -2.70 -4.53
C GLN A 119 -6.79 -3.99 -5.05
N ILE A 120 -7.86 -4.42 -4.40
CA ILE A 120 -8.64 -5.58 -4.80
C ILE A 120 -9.94 -5.10 -5.42
N CYS A 121 -10.16 -5.41 -6.70
CA CYS A 121 -11.41 -5.10 -7.39
C CYS A 121 -12.07 -6.35 -7.95
N PHE A 122 -13.39 -6.39 -7.92
CA PHE A 122 -14.19 -7.48 -8.46
C PHE A 122 -15.24 -6.91 -9.40
N THR A 123 -15.56 -7.64 -10.46
CA THR A 123 -16.67 -7.33 -11.38
C THR A 123 -17.44 -8.59 -11.70
N TRP A 124 -18.76 -8.53 -11.79
CA TRP A 124 -19.61 -9.63 -12.25
C TRP A 124 -20.89 -9.13 -12.94
N THR A 125 -21.39 -9.91 -13.89
CA THR A 125 -22.69 -9.69 -14.54
C THR A 125 -23.52 -10.98 -14.58
N SER A 126 -24.80 -10.86 -14.24
CA SER A 126 -25.79 -11.95 -14.27
C SER A 126 -25.98 -12.50 -15.67
N THR A 127 -26.00 -11.62 -16.68
CA THR A 127 -26.37 -11.98 -18.07
C THR A 127 -25.50 -13.12 -18.62
N THR A 128 -24.20 -13.05 -18.36
CA THR A 128 -23.22 -14.06 -18.82
C THR A 128 -22.64 -14.89 -17.67
N GLY A 129 -22.88 -14.49 -16.42
CA GLY A 129 -22.20 -15.03 -15.23
C GLY A 129 -20.72 -14.67 -15.16
N HIS A 130 -20.22 -13.85 -16.08
CA HIS A 130 -18.79 -13.57 -16.19
C HIS A 130 -18.32 -12.73 -15.02
N TYR A 131 -17.29 -13.19 -14.31
CA TYR A 131 -16.63 -12.43 -13.25
C TYR A 131 -15.16 -12.20 -13.58
N LYS A 132 -14.60 -11.14 -13.00
CA LYS A 132 -13.17 -10.90 -12.94
C LYS A 132 -12.77 -10.42 -11.56
N LEU A 133 -11.63 -10.89 -11.08
CA LEU A 133 -10.95 -10.39 -9.89
C LEU A 133 -9.66 -9.73 -10.34
N TYR A 134 -9.42 -8.53 -9.82
CA TYR A 134 -8.25 -7.72 -10.09
C TYR A 134 -7.47 -7.50 -8.79
N VAL A 135 -6.16 -7.63 -8.87
CA VAL A 135 -5.22 -7.19 -7.83
C VAL A 135 -4.32 -6.16 -8.49
N ASP A 136 -4.28 -4.95 -7.94
CA ASP A 136 -3.48 -3.83 -8.42
C ASP A 136 -3.72 -3.53 -9.91
N GLY A 137 -4.98 -3.59 -10.33
CA GLY A 137 -5.41 -3.36 -11.70
C GLY A 137 -5.16 -4.52 -12.67
N VAL A 138 -4.51 -5.61 -12.24
CA VAL A 138 -4.23 -6.79 -13.06
C VAL A 138 -5.28 -7.87 -12.81
N VAL A 139 -5.82 -8.47 -13.88
CA VAL A 139 -6.76 -9.60 -13.76
C VAL A 139 -6.02 -10.82 -13.21
N VAL A 140 -6.43 -11.30 -12.04
CA VAL A 140 -5.86 -12.48 -11.39
C VAL A 140 -6.80 -13.68 -11.38
N ALA A 141 -8.10 -13.46 -11.58
CA ALA A 141 -9.07 -14.52 -11.82
C ALA A 141 -10.12 -14.06 -12.82
N ASP A 142 -10.53 -14.98 -13.69
CA ASP A 142 -11.48 -14.74 -14.77
C ASP A 142 -12.29 -16.03 -14.99
N GLY A 143 -13.61 -15.93 -15.11
CA GLY A 143 -14.45 -17.09 -15.33
C GLY A 143 -15.94 -16.77 -15.32
N THR A 144 -16.76 -17.83 -15.27
CA THR A 144 -18.22 -17.70 -15.25
C THR A 144 -18.83 -18.45 -14.06
N LYS A 145 -19.67 -17.76 -13.28
CA LYS A 145 -20.44 -18.32 -12.15
C LYS A 145 -21.80 -17.62 -12.02
N ALA A 146 -22.77 -18.36 -11.49
CA ALA A 146 -24.10 -17.85 -11.16
C ALA A 146 -24.81 -17.14 -12.34
N GLN A 147 -24.68 -17.66 -13.57
CA GLN A 147 -25.35 -17.05 -14.73
C GLN A 147 -26.88 -17.03 -14.55
N GLY A 148 -27.49 -15.87 -14.84
CA GLY A 148 -28.93 -15.68 -14.82
C GLY A 148 -29.53 -15.45 -13.43
N VAL A 149 -28.72 -15.41 -12.36
CA VAL A 149 -29.21 -15.09 -11.01
C VAL A 149 -29.26 -13.58 -10.79
N THR A 150 -30.14 -13.11 -9.92
CA THR A 150 -30.14 -11.72 -9.44
C THR A 150 -29.64 -11.74 -8.02
N LEU A 151 -28.58 -10.97 -7.71
CA LEU A 151 -28.17 -10.80 -6.34
C LEU A 151 -29.24 -10.02 -5.58
N GLN A 152 -29.72 -10.56 -4.46
CA GLN A 152 -30.82 -9.99 -3.69
C GLN A 152 -30.34 -8.79 -2.85
N GLY A 153 -31.15 -7.75 -2.82
CA GLY A 153 -30.97 -6.59 -1.96
C GLY A 153 -31.57 -6.79 -0.57
N GLY A 154 -31.37 -5.80 0.30
CA GLY A 154 -31.96 -5.80 1.65
C GLY A 154 -31.24 -6.68 2.68
N GLY A 155 -30.11 -7.28 2.30
CA GLY A 155 -29.19 -7.99 3.19
C GLY A 155 -28.31 -7.11 4.07
N SER A 156 -27.21 -7.69 4.55
CA SER A 156 -26.23 -7.06 5.43
C SER A 156 -24.82 -7.21 4.87
N LEU A 157 -24.12 -6.08 4.71
CA LEU A 157 -22.75 -6.01 4.20
C LEU A 157 -21.77 -5.73 5.34
N TYR A 158 -20.82 -6.65 5.53
CA TYR A 158 -19.72 -6.53 6.47
C TYR A 158 -18.38 -6.52 5.73
N LEU A 159 -17.45 -5.73 6.25
CA LEU A 159 -16.05 -5.73 5.86
C LEU A 159 -15.25 -6.34 7.01
N GLY A 160 -14.35 -7.27 6.66
CA GLY A 160 -13.45 -7.90 7.62
C GLY A 160 -14.00 -9.09 8.41
N GLN A 161 -15.24 -9.53 8.13
CA GLN A 161 -15.90 -10.63 8.83
C GLN A 161 -16.71 -11.48 7.86
N GLU A 162 -16.73 -12.79 8.10
CA GLU A 162 -17.53 -13.77 7.35
C GLU A 162 -18.87 -13.98 8.08
N GLN A 163 -20.00 -14.00 7.37
CA GLN A 163 -21.34 -14.12 7.94
C GLN A 163 -21.92 -15.52 7.67
N ASP A 164 -22.12 -16.33 8.72
CA ASP A 164 -22.93 -17.56 8.62
C ASP A 164 -24.45 -17.29 8.76
N SER A 165 -24.83 -16.04 9.04
CA SER A 165 -26.21 -15.57 9.05
C SER A 165 -26.25 -14.05 8.85
N VAL A 166 -27.39 -13.52 8.39
CA VAL A 166 -27.53 -12.08 8.13
C VAL A 166 -27.16 -11.25 9.36
N GLY A 167 -26.01 -10.56 9.27
CA GLY A 167 -25.46 -9.69 10.31
C GLY A 167 -24.89 -10.41 11.54
N GLY A 168 -24.58 -11.70 11.48
CA GLY A 168 -24.13 -12.44 12.65
C GLY A 168 -23.48 -13.80 12.36
N SER A 169 -23.27 -14.55 13.43
CA SER A 169 -22.62 -15.87 13.42
C SER A 169 -21.19 -15.85 12.87
N PHE A 170 -20.45 -14.78 13.14
CA PHE A 170 -19.06 -14.62 12.71
C PHE A 170 -18.13 -15.68 13.34
N ASP A 171 -17.32 -16.37 12.52
CA ASP A 171 -16.20 -17.19 12.99
C ASP A 171 -14.92 -16.34 13.10
N THR A 172 -14.32 -16.35 14.29
CA THR A 172 -13.06 -15.67 14.57
C THR A 172 -11.87 -16.15 13.73
N ASN A 173 -11.86 -17.39 13.24
CA ASN A 173 -10.80 -17.87 12.35
C ASN A 173 -10.88 -17.24 10.95
N GLN A 174 -12.06 -16.74 10.60
CA GLN A 174 -12.38 -16.13 9.32
C GLN A 174 -12.36 -14.61 9.36
N ALA A 175 -11.98 -14.00 10.48
CA ALA A 175 -11.88 -12.56 10.61
C ALA A 175 -10.65 -12.02 9.88
N PHE A 176 -10.80 -10.88 9.21
CA PHE A 176 -9.66 -10.16 8.63
C PHE A 176 -8.86 -9.46 9.71
N ILE A 177 -7.55 -9.64 9.66
CA ILE A 177 -6.60 -8.92 10.52
C ILE A 177 -5.67 -8.13 9.61
N GLY A 178 -5.67 -6.81 9.75
CA GLY A 178 -4.89 -5.92 8.90
C GLY A 178 -5.54 -4.56 8.73
N GLN A 179 -5.24 -3.91 7.63
CA GLN A 179 -5.69 -2.55 7.34
C GLN A 179 -6.60 -2.57 6.11
N ILE A 180 -7.71 -1.83 6.13
CA ILE A 180 -8.59 -1.63 4.98
C ILE A 180 -8.97 -0.16 4.79
N THR A 181 -9.23 0.24 3.54
CA THR A 181 -9.81 1.55 3.22
C THR A 181 -10.47 1.59 1.84
N LYS A 182 -11.10 2.72 1.52
CA LYS A 182 -11.56 3.09 0.16
C LYS A 182 -12.44 2.02 -0.48
N PHE A 183 -13.29 1.34 0.31
CA PHE A 183 -14.26 0.40 -0.23
C PHE A 183 -15.37 1.15 -0.99
N ASN A 184 -15.55 0.83 -2.26
CA ASN A 184 -16.56 1.45 -3.13
C ASN A 184 -17.27 0.37 -3.95
N MET A 185 -18.54 0.59 -4.30
CA MET A 185 -19.38 -0.40 -4.98
C MET A 185 -20.25 0.25 -6.06
N TRP A 186 -20.37 -0.44 -7.21
CA TRP A 186 -21.12 -0.01 -8.39
C TRP A 186 -22.13 -1.05 -8.84
N GLY A 187 -23.29 -0.61 -9.33
CA GLY A 187 -24.35 -1.45 -9.90
C GLY A 187 -24.16 -1.79 -11.38
N ARG A 188 -22.91 -1.82 -11.83
CA ARG A 188 -22.49 -2.09 -13.21
C ARG A 188 -21.11 -2.74 -13.23
N VAL A 189 -20.76 -3.37 -14.35
CA VAL A 189 -19.39 -3.85 -14.59
C VAL A 189 -18.47 -2.66 -14.91
N LEU A 190 -17.41 -2.48 -14.12
CA LEU A 190 -16.32 -1.53 -14.42
C LEU A 190 -15.40 -2.09 -15.50
N SER A 191 -14.88 -1.20 -16.35
CA SER A 191 -13.81 -1.53 -17.29
C SER A 191 -12.44 -1.63 -16.60
N ALA A 192 -11.49 -2.33 -17.21
CA ALA A 192 -10.12 -2.40 -16.71
C ALA A 192 -9.48 -0.99 -16.58
N GLN A 193 -9.77 -0.09 -17.54
CA GLN A 193 -9.29 1.29 -17.49
C GLN A 193 -9.84 2.07 -16.29
N GLU A 194 -11.13 1.90 -15.98
CA GLU A 194 -11.73 2.53 -14.80
C GLU A 194 -11.10 1.99 -13.51
N ILE A 195 -10.85 0.67 -13.43
CA ILE A 195 -10.20 0.04 -12.27
C ILE A 195 -8.78 0.56 -12.08
N SER A 196 -7.97 0.61 -13.15
CA SER A 196 -6.61 1.15 -13.12
C SER A 196 -6.59 2.64 -12.75
N ALA A 197 -7.65 3.40 -13.03
CA ALA A 197 -7.80 4.78 -12.61
C ALA A 197 -8.19 4.93 -11.12
N GLN A 198 -8.26 3.83 -10.37
CA GLN A 198 -8.52 3.80 -8.93
C GLN A 198 -9.78 4.58 -8.52
N PRO A 199 -10.96 4.13 -8.98
CA PRO A 199 -12.18 4.91 -8.86
C PRO A 199 -12.62 4.97 -7.40
N ASP A 200 -12.93 6.17 -6.91
CA ASP A 200 -13.18 6.44 -5.49
C ASP A 200 -14.65 6.81 -5.17
N LYS A 201 -15.56 6.59 -6.13
CA LYS A 201 -16.99 6.95 -6.04
C LYS A 201 -17.88 5.89 -6.68
N GLY A 202 -18.46 5.05 -5.84
CA GLY A 202 -19.48 4.06 -6.22
C GLY A 202 -20.90 4.63 -6.24
N ASP A 203 -21.73 4.18 -7.18
CA ASP A 203 -23.14 4.56 -7.27
C ASP A 203 -24.05 3.77 -6.32
N ILE A 204 -23.65 2.55 -5.92
CA ILE A 204 -24.25 1.79 -4.83
C ILE A 204 -23.68 2.25 -3.48
N TYR A 205 -22.35 2.34 -3.40
CA TYR A 205 -21.67 2.71 -2.17
C TYR A 205 -20.41 3.51 -2.43
N THR A 206 -20.27 4.64 -1.76
CA THR A 206 -19.04 5.42 -1.71
C THR A 206 -18.48 5.39 -0.29
N TRP A 207 -17.18 5.08 -0.14
CA TRP A 207 -16.51 5.02 1.15
C TRP A 207 -16.70 6.31 1.96
N ALA A 208 -17.30 6.18 3.14
CA ALA A 208 -17.40 7.25 4.13
C ALA A 208 -17.60 6.64 5.53
N TYR A 209 -16.86 7.09 6.52
CA TYR A 209 -16.96 6.57 7.89
C TYR A 209 -18.33 6.87 8.51
N SER A 210 -19.00 7.94 8.09
CA SER A 210 -20.38 8.24 8.49
C SER A 210 -21.39 7.16 8.09
N THR A 211 -21.02 6.29 7.15
CA THR A 211 -21.82 5.16 6.66
C THR A 211 -21.34 3.81 7.19
N LEU A 212 -20.45 3.81 8.18
CA LEU A 212 -19.94 2.61 8.83
C LEU A 212 -20.45 2.52 10.27
N SER A 213 -20.91 1.34 10.66
CA SER A 213 -21.16 0.96 12.04
C SER A 213 -20.05 -0.01 12.46
N MET A 214 -19.15 0.48 13.31
CA MET A 214 -17.97 -0.26 13.77
C MET A 214 -18.20 -0.79 15.19
N THR A 215 -17.73 -1.99 15.49
CA THR A 215 -17.87 -2.61 16.82
C THR A 215 -16.72 -3.55 17.09
N GLY A 216 -15.90 -3.22 18.09
CA GLY A 216 -14.70 -3.99 18.40
C GLY A 216 -13.55 -3.08 18.81
N THR A 217 -12.34 -3.44 18.38
CA THR A 217 -11.08 -2.73 18.68
C THR A 217 -10.52 -1.97 17.48
N GLU A 218 -11.33 -1.73 16.46
CA GLU A 218 -10.92 -1.05 15.23
C GLU A 218 -10.39 0.34 15.52
N ILE A 219 -9.23 0.66 14.95
CA ILE A 219 -8.60 1.97 15.12
C ILE A 219 -8.66 2.70 13.79
N LYS A 220 -9.38 3.82 13.75
CA LYS A 220 -9.28 4.79 12.64
C LYS A 220 -7.94 5.50 12.71
N ARG A 221 -7.15 5.42 11.64
CA ARG A 221 -5.85 6.11 11.53
C ARG A 221 -5.84 7.11 10.38
N LEU A 222 -5.22 8.25 10.64
CA LEU A 222 -5.15 9.41 9.75
C LEU A 222 -3.94 9.32 8.82
N LEU A 223 -3.87 8.27 8.01
CA LEU A 223 -2.86 8.04 6.98
C LEU A 223 -3.48 7.23 5.83
N ASP A 224 -2.91 7.33 4.63
CA ASP A 224 -3.21 6.38 3.55
C ASP A 224 -2.41 5.09 3.79
N ILE A 225 -3.08 3.95 3.63
CA ILE A 225 -2.50 2.61 3.77
C ILE A 225 -1.41 2.35 2.71
N CYS A 226 -1.46 3.06 1.57
CA CYS A 226 -0.56 2.88 0.44
C CYS A 226 0.44 4.03 0.22
N ASP A 227 0.33 5.16 0.93
CA ASP A 227 1.37 6.19 0.88
C ASP A 227 2.55 5.85 1.82
N GLY A 228 2.90 4.56 1.95
CA GLY A 228 3.75 4.00 3.02
C GLY A 228 4.42 2.68 2.66
N GLY A 229 4.82 2.50 1.39
CA GLY A 229 5.37 1.24 0.89
C GLY A 229 6.74 0.94 1.50
N ALA A 230 6.83 -0.06 2.37
CA ALA A 230 8.12 -0.63 2.77
C ALA A 230 8.67 -1.47 1.61
N VAL A 231 9.64 -0.92 0.90
CA VAL A 231 10.23 -1.54 -0.29
C VAL A 231 11.44 -2.38 0.10
N LYS A 232 11.47 -3.65 -0.28
CA LYS A 232 12.60 -4.56 -0.01
C LYS A 232 13.69 -4.43 -1.07
N CYS A 233 14.94 -4.38 -0.61
CA CYS A 233 16.12 -4.29 -1.46
C CYS A 233 17.15 -5.39 -1.13
N ASP A 234 17.83 -5.85 -2.19
CA ASP A 234 19.06 -6.67 -2.26
C ASP A 234 18.89 -8.15 -2.66
N PRO A 235 19.65 -8.63 -3.68
CA PRO A 235 19.87 -7.99 -4.99
C PRO A 235 18.59 -7.99 -5.85
N HIS A 236 17.49 -8.36 -5.21
CA HIS A 236 16.13 -8.27 -5.68
C HIS A 236 15.55 -6.95 -5.16
N PHE A 237 15.05 -6.15 -6.08
CA PHE A 237 14.47 -4.86 -5.81
C PHE A 237 12.97 -4.97 -6.09
N THR A 238 12.17 -4.37 -5.22
CA THR A 238 10.86 -3.87 -5.60
C THR A 238 11.01 -2.35 -5.78
N THR A 239 10.34 -1.72 -6.72
CA THR A 239 10.27 -0.24 -6.77
C THR A 239 9.21 0.27 -5.79
N LEU A 240 9.14 1.59 -5.62
CA LEU A 240 8.12 2.25 -4.78
C LEU A 240 6.70 2.04 -5.33
N ASP A 241 6.57 1.82 -6.64
CA ASP A 241 5.29 1.56 -7.31
C ASP A 241 4.99 0.05 -7.45
N GLY A 242 5.90 -0.82 -7.01
CA GLY A 242 5.66 -2.27 -6.86
C GLY A 242 6.33 -3.18 -7.91
N ARG A 243 7.10 -2.64 -8.86
CA ARG A 243 7.79 -3.43 -9.89
C ARG A 243 8.97 -4.21 -9.30
N HIS A 244 8.91 -5.53 -9.41
CA HIS A 244 9.99 -6.40 -8.95
C HIS A 244 11.03 -6.66 -10.06
N TYR A 245 12.32 -6.59 -9.72
CA TYR A 245 13.42 -6.90 -10.63
C TYR A 245 14.68 -7.33 -9.86
N SER A 246 15.71 -7.81 -10.57
CA SER A 246 16.97 -8.24 -9.96
C SER A 246 18.15 -7.61 -10.67
N HIS A 247 19.04 -6.97 -9.92
CA HIS A 247 20.24 -6.34 -10.44
C HIS A 247 21.43 -6.67 -9.54
N GLN A 248 22.47 -7.27 -10.10
CA GLN A 248 23.67 -7.73 -9.40
C GLN A 248 24.84 -6.77 -9.62
N GLY A 249 24.60 -5.48 -9.42
CA GLY A 249 25.59 -4.43 -9.63
C GLY A 249 26.63 -4.38 -8.51
N VAL A 250 27.91 -4.21 -8.87
CA VAL A 250 28.99 -3.96 -7.90
C VAL A 250 29.31 -2.47 -7.89
N CYS A 251 29.48 -1.88 -6.70
CA CYS A 251 29.74 -0.46 -6.39
C CYS A 251 28.54 0.26 -5.72
N TRP A 252 28.60 1.59 -5.68
CA TRP A 252 27.57 2.48 -5.15
C TRP A 252 26.49 2.75 -6.19
N TYR A 253 25.23 2.67 -5.77
CA TYR A 253 24.07 2.98 -6.61
C TYR A 253 23.13 3.94 -5.91
N THR A 254 22.49 4.81 -6.70
CA THR A 254 21.43 5.68 -6.20
C THR A 254 20.14 4.90 -6.09
N LEU A 255 19.69 4.64 -4.86
CA LEU A 255 18.45 3.92 -4.62
C LEU A 255 17.25 4.83 -4.86
N VAL A 256 17.26 5.99 -4.21
CA VAL A 256 16.23 6.99 -4.34
C VAL A 256 16.80 8.36 -3.98
N LYS A 257 16.39 9.39 -4.71
CA LYS A 257 16.66 10.79 -4.38
C LYS A 257 15.46 11.65 -4.78
N ASP A 258 15.39 12.84 -4.22
CA ASP A 258 14.49 13.89 -4.71
C ASP A 258 14.97 14.38 -6.10
N CYS A 259 14.03 14.51 -7.04
CA CYS A 259 14.28 14.92 -8.42
C CYS A 259 13.41 16.10 -8.83
N SER A 260 12.81 16.78 -7.84
CA SER A 260 11.97 17.98 -8.04
C SER A 260 12.78 19.18 -8.55
N ASP A 261 14.07 19.25 -8.20
CA ASP A 261 14.98 20.33 -8.56
C ASP A 261 16.36 19.76 -8.94
N VAL A 262 17.23 20.60 -9.51
CA VAL A 262 18.63 20.31 -9.86
C VAL A 262 19.41 19.83 -8.63
N LYS A 263 19.14 20.45 -7.47
CA LYS A 263 19.73 20.03 -6.19
C LYS A 263 18.68 19.20 -5.42
N PRO A 264 18.95 17.91 -5.15
CA PRO A 264 18.03 17.08 -4.38
C PRO A 264 17.97 17.53 -2.91
N ASP A 265 16.77 17.59 -2.34
CA ASP A 265 16.61 17.79 -0.89
C ASP A 265 17.22 16.65 -0.08
N PHE A 266 17.11 15.42 -0.61
CA PHE A 266 17.72 14.24 -0.02
C PHE A 266 18.19 13.23 -1.07
N LYS A 267 19.11 12.35 -0.66
CA LYS A 267 19.61 11.25 -1.48
C LYS A 267 19.96 10.06 -0.59
N ILE A 268 19.53 8.87 -1.01
CA ILE A 268 19.86 7.59 -0.38
C ILE A 268 20.62 6.74 -1.40
N ILE A 269 21.85 6.36 -1.06
CA ILE A 269 22.69 5.47 -1.86
C ILE A 269 23.11 4.26 -1.05
N ALA A 270 23.35 3.14 -1.73
CA ALA A 270 23.88 1.94 -1.11
C ALA A 270 25.06 1.38 -1.89
N LYS A 271 26.01 0.78 -1.16
CA LYS A 271 27.16 0.06 -1.71
C LYS A 271 26.85 -1.43 -1.74
N PHE A 272 27.01 -2.03 -2.92
CA PHE A 272 26.91 -3.45 -3.14
C PHE A 272 28.29 -4.04 -3.43
N GLU A 273 28.62 -5.14 -2.75
CA GLU A 273 29.85 -5.90 -2.93
C GLU A 273 29.55 -7.35 -3.31
N PRO A 274 30.46 -8.03 -4.03
CA PRO A 274 30.33 -9.46 -4.27
C PRO A 274 30.23 -10.25 -2.96
N ARG A 275 29.39 -11.28 -2.96
CA ARG A 275 29.31 -12.22 -1.84
C ARG A 275 30.50 -13.18 -1.86
N ASP A 276 30.87 -13.64 -0.66
CA ASP A 276 31.99 -14.56 -0.46
C ASP A 276 31.69 -15.97 -1.03
N ASP A 277 30.41 -16.32 -1.21
CA ASP A 277 29.94 -17.61 -1.71
C ASP A 277 29.67 -17.63 -3.22
N ASN A 278 30.16 -16.62 -3.96
CA ASN A 278 30.04 -16.58 -5.41
C ASN A 278 30.75 -17.77 -6.06
N THR A 279 30.02 -18.53 -6.86
CA THR A 279 30.55 -19.61 -7.69
C THR A 279 31.04 -19.06 -9.03
N SER A 280 31.91 -19.80 -9.71
CA SER A 280 32.43 -19.40 -11.02
C SER A 280 31.29 -19.19 -12.02
N GLY A 281 31.10 -17.94 -12.47
CA GLY A 281 30.16 -17.58 -13.53
C GLY A 281 28.87 -16.87 -13.07
N GLU A 282 28.62 -16.74 -11.77
CA GLU A 282 27.45 -16.01 -11.25
C GLU A 282 27.90 -15.01 -10.16
N ILE A 283 27.75 -13.71 -10.42
CA ILE A 283 28.01 -12.68 -9.42
C ILE A 283 26.71 -12.46 -8.64
N LYS A 284 26.74 -12.81 -7.35
CA LYS A 284 25.73 -12.38 -6.37
C LYS A 284 26.32 -11.27 -5.53
N THR A 285 25.55 -10.23 -5.31
CA THR A 285 25.95 -9.09 -4.49
C THR A 285 25.21 -9.06 -3.17
N ARG A 286 25.76 -8.30 -2.23
CA ARG A 286 25.11 -7.92 -0.97
C ARG A 286 25.34 -6.46 -0.68
N VAL A 287 24.39 -5.83 -0.01
CA VAL A 287 24.57 -4.50 0.57
C VAL A 287 25.58 -4.54 1.72
N VAL A 288 26.49 -3.57 1.75
CA VAL A 288 27.52 -3.44 2.79
C VAL A 288 27.61 -2.05 3.40
N ALA A 289 27.04 -1.04 2.74
CA ALA A 289 27.00 0.33 3.25
C ALA A 289 25.78 1.08 2.71
N ILE A 290 25.29 2.06 3.47
CA ILE A 290 24.20 2.97 3.10
C ILE A 290 24.60 4.39 3.49
N ASN A 291 24.48 5.35 2.57
CA ASN A 291 24.65 6.77 2.86
C ASN A 291 23.35 7.52 2.59
N ILE A 292 22.93 8.33 3.55
CA ILE A 292 21.80 9.24 3.46
C ILE A 292 22.33 10.67 3.57
N THR A 293 21.93 11.54 2.66
CA THR A 293 22.13 12.99 2.78
C THR A 293 20.77 13.68 2.79
N VAL A 294 20.57 14.63 3.71
CA VAL A 294 19.36 15.45 3.82
C VAL A 294 19.79 16.90 4.04
N GLY A 295 19.60 17.75 3.04
CA GLY A 295 20.13 19.12 3.08
C GLY A 295 21.65 19.14 3.24
N ASP A 296 22.15 19.66 4.36
CA ASP A 296 23.57 19.67 4.73
C ASP A 296 23.94 18.57 5.75
N GLU A 297 22.97 17.76 6.18
CA GLU A 297 23.16 16.67 7.14
C GLU A 297 23.38 15.33 6.44
N TYR A 298 24.09 14.42 7.09
CA TYR A 298 24.35 13.09 6.56
C TYR A 298 24.30 12.01 7.64
N ALA A 299 24.03 10.79 7.19
CA ALA A 299 24.21 9.55 7.92
C ALA A 299 24.90 8.54 7.01
N ASN A 300 26.12 8.15 7.36
CA ASN A 300 26.89 7.13 6.66
C ASN A 300 26.92 5.88 7.52
N VAL A 301 26.51 4.76 6.94
CA VAL A 301 26.54 3.45 7.57
C VAL A 301 27.50 2.57 6.79
N ASP A 302 28.55 2.12 7.45
CA ASP A 302 29.46 1.11 6.93
C ASP A 302 29.38 -0.12 7.82
N ARG A 303 28.70 -1.17 7.33
CA ARG A 303 28.38 -2.39 8.09
C ARG A 303 27.68 -2.10 9.42
N LEU A 304 28.44 -1.99 10.52
CA LEU A 304 27.93 -1.75 11.86
C LEU A 304 28.18 -0.32 12.34
N ASP A 305 29.05 0.43 11.67
CA ASP A 305 29.45 1.76 12.10
C ASP A 305 28.52 2.80 11.48
N ILE A 306 27.92 3.61 12.35
CA ILE A 306 27.02 4.68 11.95
C ILE A 306 27.67 6.00 12.33
N VAL A 307 27.89 6.86 11.34
CA VAL A 307 28.37 8.22 11.53
C VAL A 307 27.32 9.17 11.02
N THR A 308 26.78 10.01 11.92
CA THR A 308 25.89 11.11 11.53
C THR A 308 26.53 12.45 11.79
N GLY A 309 26.26 13.44 10.95
CA GLY A 309 26.85 14.77 11.10
C GLY A 309 26.29 15.81 10.14
N LYS A 310 26.94 16.99 10.10
CA LYS A 310 26.66 18.05 9.12
C LYS A 310 27.92 18.33 8.30
N THR A 311 27.76 18.63 7.01
CA THR A 311 28.86 18.68 6.03
C THR A 311 29.89 19.77 6.32
N ASN A 312 29.54 20.78 7.15
CA ASN A 312 30.41 21.89 7.55
C ASN A 312 30.55 22.05 9.07
N SER A 313 30.23 21.02 9.85
CA SER A 313 30.27 21.07 11.31
C SER A 313 30.51 19.68 11.91
N LEU A 314 31.22 19.62 13.04
CA LEU A 314 31.41 18.38 13.81
C LEU A 314 30.18 18.03 14.67
N SER A 315 29.07 18.75 14.52
CA SER A 315 27.80 18.47 15.22
C SER A 315 27.13 17.22 14.67
N LYS A 316 26.47 16.45 15.55
CA LYS A 316 25.56 15.36 15.16
C LYS A 316 24.43 15.91 14.28
N SER A 317 23.86 15.03 13.46
CA SER A 317 22.63 15.31 12.73
C SER A 317 21.45 15.49 13.71
N GLU A 318 20.59 16.46 13.42
CA GLU A 318 19.35 16.74 14.16
C GLU A 318 18.11 16.34 13.34
N ILE A 319 18.26 16.20 12.02
CA ILE A 319 17.22 15.78 11.09
C ILE A 319 17.18 14.25 10.97
N ILE A 320 18.35 13.60 10.88
CA ILE A 320 18.46 12.17 10.67
C ILE A 320 18.60 11.47 12.03
N GLN A 321 17.56 10.73 12.38
CA GLN A 321 17.54 9.89 13.56
C GLN A 321 18.12 8.52 13.22
N ALA A 322 19.09 8.08 14.01
CA ALA A 322 19.72 6.77 13.85
C ALA A 322 19.52 5.93 15.11
N LEU A 323 19.01 4.71 14.92
CA LEU A 323 18.87 3.70 15.96
C LEU A 323 19.62 2.44 15.54
N LYS A 324 20.53 1.98 16.39
CA LYS A 324 21.26 0.73 16.20
C LYS A 324 20.89 -0.25 17.30
N THR A 325 20.55 -1.48 16.90
CA THR A 325 20.42 -2.63 17.80
C THR A 325 21.47 -3.67 17.41
N GLU A 326 21.49 -4.82 18.10
CA GLU A 326 22.35 -5.94 17.71
C GLU A 326 21.99 -6.55 16.34
N GLU A 327 20.74 -6.39 15.90
CA GLU A 327 20.22 -7.05 14.70
C GLU A 327 19.93 -6.08 13.54
N LYS A 328 19.68 -4.81 13.87
CA LYS A 328 19.14 -3.83 12.92
C LYS A 328 19.79 -2.47 13.04
N ILE A 329 19.83 -1.78 11.91
CA ILE A 329 20.09 -0.35 11.83
C ILE A 329 18.84 0.31 11.24
N ILE A 330 18.28 1.27 11.96
CA ILE A 330 17.15 2.06 11.50
C ILE A 330 17.62 3.52 11.36
N LEU A 331 17.49 4.08 10.17
CA LEU A 331 17.67 5.50 9.92
C LEU A 331 16.33 6.10 9.53
N SER A 332 15.98 7.27 10.04
CA SER A 332 14.77 7.97 9.63
C SER A 332 14.93 9.47 9.64
N PHE A 333 14.27 10.14 8.71
CA PHE A 333 14.16 11.59 8.65
C PHE A 333 12.79 11.98 8.10
N THR A 334 12.40 13.22 8.34
CA THR A 334 11.11 13.76 7.90
C THR A 334 11.33 15.05 7.13
N LEU A 335 10.73 15.16 5.94
CA LEU A 335 10.70 16.38 5.13
C LEU A 335 9.24 16.69 4.79
N GLY A 336 8.77 17.88 5.15
CA GLY A 336 7.36 18.23 5.02
C GLY A 336 6.46 17.26 5.81
N ASN A 337 5.46 16.69 5.14
CA ASN A 337 4.58 15.64 5.66
C ASN A 337 5.09 14.21 5.42
N THR A 338 6.25 14.05 4.79
CA THR A 338 6.77 12.74 4.37
C THR A 338 7.88 12.27 5.30
N VAL A 339 7.71 11.05 5.83
CA VAL A 339 8.67 10.35 6.67
C VAL A 339 9.39 9.31 5.81
N PHE A 340 10.72 9.32 5.85
CA PHE A 340 11.57 8.34 5.20
C PHE A 340 12.22 7.48 6.27
N LYS A 341 12.16 6.16 6.10
CA LYS A 341 12.74 5.20 7.05
C LYS A 341 13.47 4.09 6.31
N VAL A 342 14.74 3.90 6.65
CA VAL A 342 15.56 2.77 6.19
C VAL A 342 15.68 1.79 7.36
N ASP A 343 15.20 0.56 7.20
CA ASP A 343 15.37 -0.54 8.16
C ASP A 343 16.30 -1.60 7.54
N TRP A 344 17.52 -1.69 8.05
CA TRP A 344 18.53 -2.62 7.58
C TRP A 344 18.73 -3.75 8.57
N THR A 345 18.38 -4.96 8.15
CA THR A 345 18.58 -6.22 8.89
C THR A 345 19.97 -6.79 8.57
N LEU A 346 20.90 -6.63 9.50
CA LEU A 346 22.34 -6.85 9.31
C LEU A 346 22.67 -8.30 8.94
N ARG A 347 22.18 -9.28 9.70
CA ARG A 347 22.48 -10.72 9.48
C ARG A 347 22.01 -11.24 8.12
N LYS A 348 20.91 -10.69 7.60
CA LYS A 348 20.33 -11.12 6.33
C LYS A 348 20.85 -10.30 5.15
N HIS A 349 21.59 -9.22 5.41
CA HIS A 349 21.95 -8.22 4.40
C HIS A 349 20.72 -7.69 3.63
N ILE A 350 19.55 -7.65 4.27
CA ILE A 350 18.32 -7.16 3.63
C ILE A 350 18.00 -5.82 4.26
N PHE A 351 17.65 -4.83 3.45
CA PHE A 351 17.08 -3.59 3.96
C PHE A 351 15.76 -3.26 3.28
N THR A 352 14.96 -2.45 3.97
CA THR A 352 13.74 -1.87 3.43
C THR A 352 13.78 -0.35 3.51
N ILE A 353 13.27 0.32 2.48
CA ILE A 353 13.02 1.77 2.49
C ILE A 353 11.51 1.98 2.52
N ASP A 354 11.02 2.60 3.58
CA ASP A 354 9.63 2.99 3.78
C ASP A 354 9.51 4.50 3.60
N ILE A 355 8.60 4.92 2.73
CA ILE A 355 8.29 6.33 2.47
C ILE A 355 6.83 6.53 2.81
N SER A 356 6.58 7.23 3.92
CA SER A 356 5.28 7.46 4.51
C SER A 356 4.85 8.93 4.36
N GLY A 357 3.93 9.26 3.44
CA GLY A 357 3.46 10.62 3.16
C GLY A 357 3.36 10.93 1.66
N SER A 358 2.87 12.13 1.32
CA SER A 358 2.48 12.47 -0.07
C SER A 358 3.29 13.59 -0.73
N ASP A 359 4.09 14.36 0.03
CA ASP A 359 4.82 15.51 -0.51
C ASP A 359 5.81 15.14 -1.62
N TYR A 360 6.31 13.90 -1.63
CA TYR A 360 7.29 13.41 -2.61
C TYR A 360 6.71 12.44 -3.65
N ARG A 361 5.39 12.25 -3.72
CA ARG A 361 4.76 11.40 -4.74
C ARG A 361 5.01 11.95 -6.14
N GLY A 362 5.53 11.12 -7.04
CA GLY A 362 5.90 11.46 -8.42
C GLY A 362 7.09 12.42 -8.55
N LYS A 363 7.85 12.64 -7.47
CA LYS A 363 9.00 13.56 -7.41
C LYS A 363 10.33 12.85 -7.19
N LEU A 364 10.29 11.54 -7.03
CA LEU A 364 11.47 10.74 -6.72
C LEU A 364 12.07 10.19 -8.01
N CYS A 365 13.33 9.79 -7.94
CA CYS A 365 13.95 8.97 -8.98
C CYS A 365 15.12 8.15 -8.43
N GLY A 366 15.42 7.03 -9.06
CA GLY A 366 16.48 6.11 -8.66
C GLY A 366 16.16 4.66 -9.04
N LEU A 367 16.93 3.72 -8.50
CA LEU A 367 16.65 2.29 -8.63
C LEU A 367 15.29 1.87 -8.03
N LEU A 368 14.69 2.70 -7.17
CA LEU A 368 13.36 2.45 -6.61
C LEU A 368 12.22 3.10 -7.41
N GLY A 369 12.48 3.58 -8.63
CA GLY A 369 11.44 4.16 -9.50
C GLY A 369 11.14 5.62 -9.20
N ASN A 370 10.06 6.13 -9.80
CA ASN A 370 9.70 7.56 -9.72
C ASN A 370 8.56 7.88 -8.71
N TYR A 371 7.98 6.84 -8.11
CA TYR A 371 6.96 6.91 -7.07
C TYR A 371 5.67 7.62 -7.51
N ASN A 372 5.26 7.43 -8.77
CA ASN A 372 4.04 8.04 -9.32
C ASN A 372 2.83 7.09 -9.30
N GLY A 373 3.04 5.81 -9.02
CA GLY A 373 2.04 4.75 -9.01
C GLY A 373 1.94 3.92 -10.31
N ASP A 374 2.85 4.11 -11.28
CA ASP A 374 2.89 3.36 -12.54
C ASP A 374 4.15 2.49 -12.67
N THR A 375 3.98 1.18 -12.55
CA THR A 375 5.10 0.25 -12.69
C THR A 375 5.73 0.21 -14.09
N HIS A 376 5.06 0.70 -15.13
CA HIS A 376 5.58 0.58 -16.50
C HIS A 376 6.75 1.53 -16.76
N ASP A 377 6.81 2.67 -16.06
CA ASP A 377 7.82 3.70 -16.23
C ASP A 377 8.93 3.67 -15.15
N ASP A 378 8.83 2.75 -14.19
CA ASP A 378 9.77 2.56 -13.08
C ASP A 378 11.24 2.38 -13.49
N PHE A 379 11.50 1.93 -14.73
CA PHE A 379 12.85 1.79 -15.27
C PHE A 379 13.36 3.07 -15.94
N GLN A 380 12.91 4.23 -15.47
CA GLN A 380 13.37 5.53 -15.92
C GLN A 380 14.83 5.78 -15.49
N LYS A 381 15.67 6.12 -16.45
CA LYS A 381 17.09 6.45 -16.27
C LYS A 381 17.27 7.90 -15.81
N PRO A 382 18.47 8.29 -15.34
CA PRO A 382 18.74 9.68 -14.93
C PRO A 382 18.52 10.74 -16.01
N ASP A 383 18.58 10.34 -17.29
CA ASP A 383 18.33 11.22 -18.44
C ASP A 383 16.83 11.35 -18.79
N GLY A 384 15.96 10.67 -18.04
CA GLY A 384 14.51 10.67 -18.22
C GLY A 384 13.99 9.63 -19.21
N THR A 385 14.86 8.91 -19.93
CA THR A 385 14.44 7.85 -20.85
C THR A 385 14.16 6.53 -20.11
N ILE A 386 13.28 5.68 -20.67
CA ILE A 386 13.02 4.35 -20.10
C ILE A 386 14.07 3.37 -20.61
N ALA A 387 14.68 2.60 -19.71
CA ALA A 387 15.65 1.58 -20.08
C ALA A 387 15.00 0.38 -20.78
N ASP A 388 15.68 -0.17 -21.80
CA ASP A 388 15.18 -1.33 -22.54
C ASP A 388 15.27 -2.64 -21.74
N ASN A 389 16.15 -2.69 -20.74
CA ASN A 389 16.36 -3.86 -19.92
C ASN A 389 16.91 -3.52 -18.52
N VAL A 390 16.83 -4.48 -17.61
CA VAL A 390 17.23 -4.33 -16.20
C VAL A 390 18.72 -4.00 -16.03
N SER A 391 19.58 -4.51 -16.92
CA SER A 391 21.02 -4.25 -16.82
C SER A 391 21.34 -2.81 -17.19
N ASP A 392 20.75 -2.29 -18.27
CA ASP A 392 20.86 -0.87 -18.65
C ASP A 392 20.31 0.03 -17.54
N PHE A 393 19.12 -0.30 -17.02
CA PHE A 393 18.51 0.43 -15.91
C PHE A 393 19.44 0.48 -14.67
N GLY A 394 19.89 -0.68 -14.21
CA GLY A 394 20.73 -0.80 -13.02
C GLY A 394 22.04 -0.04 -13.13
N GLU A 395 22.77 -0.22 -14.23
CA GLU A 395 24.04 0.47 -14.46
C GLU A 395 23.88 1.99 -14.64
N SER A 396 22.73 2.45 -15.17
CA SER A 396 22.48 3.89 -15.35
C SER A 396 22.44 4.66 -14.02
N TRP A 397 22.09 4.01 -12.91
CA TRP A 397 21.99 4.61 -11.58
C TRP A 397 23.24 4.46 -10.70
N LYS A 398 24.33 3.93 -11.28
CA LYS A 398 25.63 3.82 -10.63
C LYS A 398 26.19 5.21 -10.29
N VAL A 399 26.72 5.35 -9.09
CA VAL A 399 27.31 6.62 -8.64
C VAL A 399 28.72 6.76 -9.24
N LEU A 400 28.94 7.83 -10.00
CA LEU A 400 30.24 8.14 -10.59
C LEU A 400 31.16 8.81 -9.57
N GLY A 401 32.47 8.56 -9.69
CA GLY A 401 33.50 9.22 -8.88
C GLY A 401 33.62 8.72 -7.44
N THR A 402 32.95 7.63 -7.07
CA THR A 402 33.08 6.96 -5.78
C THR A 402 33.98 5.73 -5.87
N SER A 403 34.73 5.42 -4.82
CA SER A 403 35.48 4.18 -4.74
C SER A 403 34.54 2.99 -4.51
N CYS A 404 34.65 2.02 -5.41
CA CYS A 404 34.23 0.64 -5.21
C CYS A 404 35.41 -0.08 -4.53
#